data_AF-A0A522Y637-F1
#
_entry.id   AF-A0A522Y637-F1
#
_cell.length_a   1.000
_cell.length_b   1.000
_cell.length_c   1.000
_cell.angle_alpha   90.00
_cell.angle_beta   90.00
_cell.angle_gamma   90.00
#
_symmetry.space_group_name_H-M   'P 1'
#
loop_
_entity.id
_entity.type
_entity.pdbx_description
1 polymer ?
#
loop_
_entity_poly.entity_id
_entity_poly.type
_entity_poly.pdbx_seq_one_letter_code
_entity_poly.pdbx_strand_id
1 'polypeptide(L)'
;MKRCFLAILLVASAFGVHAKDANDAKDGAITSSLAEIRADQLRLQALVSGKKGVFAELSEDARAGLIARQQRIAALIGTHATVDELAPADRLKLFNEIETVKAAVTRAEDDRKICERTRTVGTNRFQMVCSTVGERRAQREGALDVLRRAQICNSGICGGG
;
A
#
# COMPACT_ATOMS: atom_id res chain seq x y z
N MET A 1 -63.86 30.36 15.59
CA MET A 1 -65.04 29.61 15.10
C MET A 1 -64.87 29.34 13.61
N LYS A 2 -65.08 28.07 13.18
CA LYS A 2 -65.16 27.55 11.78
C LYS A 2 -63.87 27.69 10.94
N ARG A 3 -63.00 26.67 10.84
CA ARG A 3 -63.11 25.40 10.07
C ARG A 3 -63.60 25.60 8.62
N CYS A 4 -62.66 25.82 7.71
CA CYS A 4 -62.76 25.40 6.31
C CYS A 4 -61.49 24.62 5.96
N PHE A 5 -61.55 23.30 6.18
CA PHE A 5 -60.62 22.33 5.61
C PHE A 5 -61.30 21.73 4.37
N LEU A 6 -60.47 21.35 3.39
CA LEU A 6 -60.74 20.58 2.16
C LEU A 6 -61.12 21.35 0.89
N ALA A 7 -60.09 21.60 0.07
CA ALA A 7 -60.14 21.38 -1.38
C ALA A 7 -58.72 21.15 -1.93
N ILE A 8 -58.35 19.87 -2.00
CA ILE A 8 -57.59 19.17 -3.04
C ILE A 8 -56.71 20.04 -3.98
N LEU A 9 -55.39 19.86 -3.89
CA LEU A 9 -54.51 19.90 -5.06
C LEU A 9 -53.44 18.81 -4.95
N LEU A 10 -53.54 17.87 -5.89
CA LEU A 10 -52.61 16.80 -6.23
C LEU A 10 -51.21 17.37 -6.51
N VAL A 11 -50.22 17.00 -5.69
CA VAL A 11 -48.82 16.93 -6.12
C VAL A 11 -48.33 15.54 -5.80
N ALA A 12 -48.24 14.72 -6.84
CA ALA A 12 -47.61 13.42 -6.82
C ALA A 12 -46.12 13.60 -6.49
N SER A 13 -45.75 13.34 -5.25
CA SER A 13 -44.36 13.17 -4.84
C SER A 13 -43.89 11.77 -5.29
N ALA A 14 -43.39 11.69 -6.51
CA ALA A 14 -42.44 10.66 -6.88
C ALA A 14 -41.13 10.92 -6.12
N PHE A 15 -41.06 10.49 -4.86
CA PHE A 15 -39.79 10.26 -4.20
C PHE A 15 -39.12 9.08 -4.91
N GLY A 16 -38.35 9.40 -5.95
CA GLY A 16 -37.40 8.47 -6.54
C GLY A 16 -36.39 8.08 -5.48
N VAL A 17 -36.61 6.93 -4.85
CA VAL A 17 -35.59 6.19 -4.12
C VAL A 17 -34.53 5.81 -5.14
N HIS A 18 -33.47 6.60 -5.27
CA HIS A 18 -32.23 6.13 -5.88
C HIS A 18 -31.55 5.20 -4.87
N ALA A 19 -32.01 3.95 -4.86
CA ALA A 19 -31.24 2.83 -4.38
C ALA A 19 -30.00 2.72 -5.30
N LYS A 20 -28.86 3.21 -4.82
CA LYS A 20 -27.57 2.86 -5.40
C LYS A 20 -27.32 1.43 -4.91
N ASP A 21 -27.62 0.46 -5.76
CA ASP A 21 -27.25 -0.93 -5.54
C ASP A 21 -25.74 -0.99 -5.30
N ALA A 22 -25.38 -1.24 -4.05
CA ALA A 22 -24.07 -1.69 -3.65
C ALA A 22 -23.98 -3.18 -3.97
N ASN A 23 -23.82 -3.49 -5.25
CA ASN A 23 -23.44 -4.82 -5.73
C ASN A 23 -22.22 -4.67 -6.64
N ASP A 24 -21.11 -4.23 -6.04
CA ASP A 24 -19.79 -4.69 -6.47
C ASP A 24 -19.33 -5.69 -5.41
N ALA A 25 -19.87 -6.89 -5.55
CA ALA A 25 -19.38 -8.07 -4.87
C ALA A 25 -17.91 -8.24 -5.26
N LYS A 26 -17.03 -7.88 -4.34
CA LYS A 26 -15.63 -8.25 -4.34
C LYS A 26 -15.51 -9.74 -4.11
N ASP A 27 -15.73 -10.51 -5.18
CA ASP A 27 -15.50 -11.95 -5.18
C ASP A 27 -14.31 -12.26 -6.08
N GLY A 28 -13.25 -12.82 -5.47
CA GLY A 28 -12.26 -13.62 -6.19
C GLY A 28 -10.95 -12.90 -6.55
N ALA A 29 -10.01 -12.98 -5.62
CA ALA A 29 -8.56 -12.94 -5.81
C ALA A 29 -8.04 -13.02 -7.27
N ILE A 30 -7.24 -12.02 -7.67
CA ILE A 30 -6.35 -12.01 -8.85
C ILE A 30 -7.08 -12.01 -10.20
N THR A 31 -8.14 -11.21 -10.33
CA THR A 31 -8.60 -10.68 -11.63
C THR A 31 -8.45 -9.16 -11.66
N SER A 32 -7.39 -8.61 -11.07
CA SER A 32 -7.00 -7.24 -11.39
C SER A 32 -6.80 -7.20 -12.90
N SER A 33 -7.74 -6.57 -13.60
CA SER A 33 -7.73 -6.49 -15.04
C SER A 33 -6.33 -6.02 -15.49
N LEU A 34 -5.79 -6.52 -16.62
CA LEU A 34 -4.50 -6.01 -17.10
C LEU A 34 -4.54 -4.48 -17.30
N ALA A 35 -5.74 -3.93 -17.47
CA ALA A 35 -6.02 -2.50 -17.44
C ALA A 35 -5.70 -1.84 -16.09
N GLU A 36 -6.12 -2.40 -14.95
CA GLU A 36 -5.73 -1.91 -13.61
C GLU A 36 -4.22 -2.00 -13.40
N ILE A 37 -3.61 -3.12 -13.76
CA ILE A 37 -2.15 -3.29 -13.62
C ILE A 37 -1.44 -2.23 -14.46
N ARG A 38 -1.87 -1.99 -15.70
CA ARG A 38 -1.33 -0.92 -16.56
C ARG A 38 -1.51 0.45 -15.94
N ALA A 39 -2.69 0.76 -15.39
CA ALA A 39 -2.96 2.03 -14.73
C ALA A 39 -2.02 2.24 -13.53
N ASP A 40 -1.81 1.20 -12.73
CA ASP A 40 -0.88 1.22 -11.60
C ASP A 40 0.57 1.40 -12.08
N GLN A 41 0.99 0.70 -13.13
CA GLN A 41 2.33 0.88 -13.71
C GLN A 41 2.56 2.33 -14.18
N LEU A 42 1.59 2.94 -14.88
CA LEU A 42 1.68 4.33 -15.34
C LEU A 42 1.75 5.31 -14.17
N ARG A 43 0.94 5.09 -13.13
CA ARG A 43 0.96 5.89 -11.90
C ARG A 43 2.32 5.80 -11.22
N LEU A 44 2.85 4.60 -11.03
CA LEU A 44 4.16 4.39 -10.42
C LEU A 44 5.27 5.02 -11.26
N GLN A 45 5.23 4.87 -12.57
CA GLN A 45 6.22 5.47 -13.47
C GLN A 45 6.25 6.99 -13.34
N ALA A 46 5.09 7.65 -13.26
CA ALA A 46 5.01 9.11 -13.06
C ALA A 46 5.57 9.55 -11.70
N LEU A 47 5.38 8.77 -10.64
CA LEU A 47 5.93 9.05 -9.31
C LEU A 47 7.45 8.87 -9.29
N VAL A 48 7.94 7.82 -9.94
CA VAL A 48 9.36 7.47 -10.05
C VAL A 48 10.11 8.50 -10.89
N SER A 49 9.59 8.87 -12.07
CA SER A 49 10.25 9.88 -12.92
C SER A 49 10.18 11.28 -12.30
N GLY A 50 9.07 11.62 -11.66
CA GLY A 50 8.86 12.91 -11.01
C GLY A 50 9.63 13.10 -9.69
N LYS A 51 10.36 12.09 -9.21
CA LYS A 51 11.03 12.08 -7.89
C LYS A 51 10.08 12.50 -6.75
N LYS A 52 8.82 12.05 -6.81
CA LYS A 52 7.78 12.46 -5.86
C LYS A 52 7.55 11.42 -4.77
N GLY A 53 7.23 11.91 -3.58
CA GLY A 53 6.86 11.10 -2.42
C GLY A 53 7.97 10.14 -2.01
N VAL A 54 7.61 8.86 -1.89
CA VAL A 54 8.46 7.74 -1.47
C VAL A 54 9.70 7.59 -2.34
N PHE A 55 9.58 7.95 -3.62
CA PHE A 55 10.64 7.80 -4.59
C PHE A 55 11.59 9.01 -4.64
N ALA A 56 11.44 10.00 -3.76
CA ALA A 56 12.27 11.22 -3.76
C ALA A 56 13.71 10.93 -3.33
N GLU A 57 13.91 10.08 -2.31
CA GLU A 57 15.22 9.76 -1.73
C GLU A 57 15.89 8.53 -2.37
N LEU A 58 15.27 7.92 -3.38
CA LEU A 58 15.84 6.78 -4.11
C LEU A 58 17.12 7.16 -4.86
N SER A 59 18.12 6.29 -4.78
CA SER A 59 19.33 6.37 -5.60
C SER A 59 19.00 6.27 -7.10
N GLU A 60 19.84 6.87 -7.93
CA GLU A 60 19.65 6.87 -9.39
C GLU A 60 19.69 5.45 -9.97
N ASP A 61 20.56 4.57 -9.45
CA ASP A 61 20.63 3.16 -9.88
C ASP A 61 19.35 2.38 -9.57
N ALA A 62 18.81 2.56 -8.35
CA ALA A 62 17.56 1.91 -7.95
C ALA A 62 16.38 2.41 -8.78
N ARG A 63 16.38 3.71 -9.12
CA ARG A 63 15.39 4.33 -10.00
C ARG A 63 15.46 3.76 -11.42
N ALA A 64 16.65 3.71 -12.00
CA ALA A 64 16.87 3.15 -13.34
C ALA A 64 16.45 1.68 -13.40
N GLY A 65 16.80 0.90 -12.38
CA GLY A 65 16.40 -0.51 -12.26
C GLY A 65 14.88 -0.69 -12.18
N LEU A 66 14.19 0.18 -11.45
CA LEU A 66 12.73 0.16 -11.34
C LEU A 66 12.05 0.50 -12.67
N ILE A 67 12.52 1.54 -13.37
CA ILE A 67 12.02 1.92 -14.69
C ILE A 67 12.22 0.78 -15.70
N ALA A 68 13.40 0.16 -15.72
CA ALA A 68 13.69 -0.96 -16.62
C ALA A 68 12.77 -2.17 -16.37
N ARG A 69 12.42 -2.45 -15.10
CA ARG A 69 11.45 -3.49 -14.74
C ARG A 69 10.04 -3.17 -15.23
N GLN A 70 9.59 -1.93 -15.03
CA GLN A 70 8.28 -1.47 -15.49
C GLN A 70 8.17 -1.57 -17.02
N GLN A 71 9.24 -1.26 -17.75
CA GLN A 71 9.28 -1.44 -19.21
C GLN A 71 9.14 -2.92 -19.62
N ARG A 72 9.77 -3.85 -18.90
CA ARG A 72 9.60 -5.29 -19.15
C ARG A 72 8.17 -5.75 -18.90
N ILE A 73 7.56 -5.29 -17.80
CA ILE A 73 6.15 -5.57 -17.51
C ILE A 73 5.25 -5.04 -18.63
N ALA A 74 5.48 -3.80 -19.09
CA ALA A 74 4.72 -3.22 -20.19
C ALA A 74 4.88 -4.03 -21.51
N ALA A 75 6.08 -4.52 -21.79
CA ALA A 75 6.35 -5.37 -22.95
C ALA A 75 5.65 -6.73 -22.86
N LEU A 76 5.61 -7.35 -21.68
CA LEU A 76 4.93 -8.64 -21.45
C LEU A 76 3.39 -8.51 -21.55
N ILE A 77 2.83 -7.39 -21.08
CA ILE A 77 1.39 -7.12 -21.17
C ILE A 77 0.98 -6.76 -22.61
N GLY A 78 1.85 -6.09 -23.38
CA GLY A 78 1.63 -5.82 -24.80
C GLY A 78 0.27 -5.15 -25.05
N THR A 79 -0.55 -5.72 -25.95
CA THR A 79 -1.93 -5.28 -26.21
C THR A 79 -2.99 -6.14 -25.53
N HIS A 80 -2.59 -7.10 -24.69
CA HIS A 80 -3.50 -8.05 -24.07
C HIS A 80 -4.43 -7.35 -23.06
N ALA A 81 -5.70 -7.76 -23.09
CA ALA A 81 -6.74 -7.20 -22.22
C ALA A 81 -6.90 -8.02 -20.94
N THR A 82 -6.66 -9.34 -21.03
CA THR A 82 -6.82 -10.27 -19.92
C THR A 82 -5.56 -11.10 -19.67
N VAL A 83 -5.36 -11.50 -18.42
CA VAL A 83 -4.24 -12.38 -18.01
C VAL A 83 -4.36 -13.77 -18.68
N ASP A 84 -5.58 -14.14 -19.10
CA ASP A 84 -5.87 -15.42 -19.75
C ASP A 84 -5.43 -15.50 -21.21
N GLU A 85 -5.24 -14.35 -21.86
CA GLU A 85 -4.64 -14.26 -23.20
C GLU A 85 -3.12 -14.48 -23.19
N LEU A 86 -2.47 -14.36 -22.04
CA LEU A 86 -1.03 -14.60 -21.91
C LEU A 86 -0.72 -16.10 -21.84
N ALA A 87 0.34 -16.48 -22.56
CA ALA A 87 0.92 -17.81 -22.43
C ALA A 87 1.26 -18.11 -20.95
N PRO A 88 1.07 -19.35 -20.47
CA PRO A 88 1.30 -19.69 -19.06
C PRO A 88 2.71 -19.32 -18.56
N ALA A 89 3.73 -19.44 -19.42
CA ALA A 89 5.09 -19.06 -19.11
C ALA A 89 5.26 -17.54 -18.92
N ASP A 90 4.58 -16.72 -19.72
CA ASP A 90 4.68 -15.26 -19.64
C ASP A 90 3.85 -14.70 -18.50
N ARG A 91 2.75 -15.37 -18.15
CA ARG A 91 1.98 -15.10 -16.93
C ARG A 91 2.85 -15.24 -15.68
N LEU A 92 3.63 -16.32 -15.58
CA LEU A 92 4.56 -16.52 -14.45
C LEU A 92 5.64 -15.43 -14.39
N LYS A 93 6.23 -15.08 -15.55
CA LYS A 93 7.22 -13.99 -15.62
C LYS A 93 6.62 -12.64 -15.19
N LEU A 94 5.41 -12.35 -15.63
CA LEU A 94 4.69 -11.13 -15.25
C LEU A 94 4.51 -11.06 -13.73
N PHE A 95 4.05 -12.15 -13.10
CA PHE A 95 3.90 -12.20 -11.65
C PHE A 95 5.23 -11.98 -10.93
N ASN A 96 6.30 -12.66 -11.36
CA ASN A 96 7.63 -12.49 -10.75
C ASN A 96 8.14 -11.05 -10.85
N GLU A 97 7.94 -10.39 -11.99
CA GLU A 97 8.35 -8.99 -12.17
C GLU A 97 7.50 -8.03 -11.33
N ILE A 98 6.18 -8.24 -11.25
CA ILE A 98 5.29 -7.45 -10.40
C ILE A 98 5.70 -7.57 -8.93
N GLU A 99 5.92 -8.79 -8.44
CA GLU A 99 6.35 -9.01 -7.05
C GLU A 99 7.71 -8.39 -6.77
N THR A 100 8.63 -8.42 -7.74
CA THR A 100 9.91 -7.75 -7.58
C THR A 100 9.77 -6.23 -7.54
N VAL A 101 8.89 -5.65 -8.36
CA VAL A 101 8.57 -4.21 -8.33
C VAL A 101 7.94 -3.84 -6.99
N LYS A 102 6.97 -4.61 -6.49
CA LYS A 102 6.37 -4.38 -5.17
C LYS A 102 7.41 -4.43 -4.06
N ALA A 103 8.29 -5.43 -4.06
CA ALA A 103 9.36 -5.55 -3.08
C ALA A 103 10.35 -4.36 -3.16
N ALA A 104 10.63 -3.84 -4.37
CA ALA A 104 11.45 -2.65 -4.55
C ALA A 104 10.77 -1.39 -3.97
N VAL A 105 9.45 -1.23 -4.17
CA VAL A 105 8.67 -0.13 -3.59
C VAL A 105 8.67 -0.22 -2.07
N THR A 106 8.40 -1.39 -1.49
CA THR A 106 8.44 -1.59 -0.03
C THR A 106 9.82 -1.29 0.55
N ARG A 107 10.90 -1.70 -0.12
CA ARG A 107 12.26 -1.36 0.31
C ARG A 107 12.50 0.15 0.27
N ALA A 108 12.06 0.83 -0.78
CA ALA A 108 12.17 2.28 -0.86
C ALA A 108 11.44 3.02 0.27
N GLU A 109 10.29 2.50 0.72
CA GLU A 109 9.59 3.02 1.90
C GLU A 109 10.40 2.86 3.19
N ASP A 110 11.01 1.69 3.36
CA ASP A 110 11.76 1.35 4.56
C ASP A 110 13.11 2.10 4.62
N ASP A 111 13.73 2.39 3.47
CA ASP A 111 15.00 3.11 3.35
C ASP A 111 14.88 4.63 3.61
N ARG A 112 13.65 5.17 3.65
CA ARG A 112 13.41 6.59 3.93
C ARG A 112 14.00 6.99 5.28
N LYS A 113 14.75 8.09 5.32
CA LYS A 113 15.39 8.59 6.54
C LYS A 113 14.47 9.52 7.32
N ILE A 114 14.41 9.32 8.64
CA ILE A 114 13.69 10.20 9.57
C ILE A 114 14.65 10.64 10.65
N CYS A 115 14.93 11.95 10.69
CA CYS A 115 15.71 12.59 11.73
C CYS A 115 14.79 13.22 12.77
N GLU A 116 14.88 12.77 14.02
CA GLU A 116 14.14 13.34 15.14
C GLU A 116 15.09 13.97 16.16
N ARG A 117 14.60 15.03 16.80
CA ARG A 117 15.33 15.69 17.88
C ARG A 117 14.89 15.06 19.21
N THR A 118 15.68 14.14 19.70
CA THR A 118 15.36 13.37 20.92
C THR A 118 16.23 13.81 22.10
N ARG A 119 15.64 13.84 23.30
CA ARG A 119 16.36 14.15 24.54
C ARG A 119 17.10 12.91 25.01
N THR A 120 18.38 13.06 25.33
CA THR A 120 19.18 11.94 25.88
C THR A 120 18.71 11.61 27.30
N VAL A 121 18.42 10.35 27.58
CA VAL A 121 18.01 9.90 28.91
C VAL A 121 19.07 10.30 29.95
N GLY A 122 18.64 10.86 31.08
CA GLY A 122 19.54 11.32 32.15
C GLY A 122 20.20 12.68 31.92
N THR A 123 19.96 13.39 30.81
CA THR A 123 20.45 14.76 30.61
C THR A 123 19.37 15.69 30.04
N ASN A 124 19.58 17.01 30.10
CA ASN A 124 18.75 18.00 29.41
C ASN A 124 19.18 18.27 27.96
N ARG A 125 20.14 17.50 27.44
CA ARG A 125 20.69 17.75 26.10
C ARG A 125 19.84 17.07 25.03
N PHE A 126 19.52 17.83 23.98
CA PHE A 126 18.88 17.33 22.78
C PHE A 126 19.93 16.89 21.77
N GLN A 127 19.73 15.72 21.17
CA GLN A 127 20.54 15.19 20.08
C GLN A 127 19.66 14.91 18.87
N MET A 128 20.23 15.03 17.68
CA MET A 128 19.54 14.64 16.44
C MET A 128 19.85 13.17 16.18
N VAL A 129 18.82 12.32 16.16
CA VAL A 129 18.94 10.90 15.85
C VAL A 129 18.26 10.66 14.51
N CYS A 130 19.05 10.26 13.52
CA CYS A 130 18.57 9.87 12.20
C CYS A 130 18.57 8.35 12.10
N SER A 131 17.44 7.78 11.72
CA SER A 131 17.27 6.34 11.46
C SER A 131 16.33 6.14 10.28
N THR A 132 16.42 4.98 9.63
CA THR A 132 15.48 4.62 8.56
C THR A 132 14.15 4.16 9.13
N VAL A 133 13.08 4.21 8.33
CA VAL A 133 11.77 3.67 8.72
C VAL A 133 11.87 2.18 9.03
N GLY A 134 12.63 1.43 8.22
CA GLY A 134 12.89 0.01 8.43
C GLY A 134 13.62 -0.26 9.75
N GLU A 135 14.65 0.52 10.07
CA GLU A 135 15.37 0.42 11.35
C GLU A 135 14.45 0.69 12.54
N ARG A 136 13.59 1.72 12.47
CA ARG A 136 12.63 2.02 13.54
C ARG A 136 11.63 0.88 13.73
N ARG A 137 11.13 0.28 12.64
CA ARG A 137 10.24 -0.88 12.70
C ARG A 137 10.94 -2.05 13.37
N ALA A 138 12.15 -2.38 12.93
CA ALA A 138 12.96 -3.46 13.48
C ALA A 138 13.28 -3.24 14.98
N GLN A 139 13.62 -2.01 15.38
CA GLN A 139 13.86 -1.66 16.78
C GLN A 139 12.60 -1.87 17.64
N ARG A 140 11.42 -1.45 17.14
CA ARG A 140 10.14 -1.65 17.83
C ARG A 140 9.79 -3.13 17.95
N GLU A 141 9.92 -3.89 16.87
CA GLU A 141 9.63 -5.32 16.84
C GLU A 141 10.60 -6.11 17.74
N GLY A 142 11.89 -5.80 17.70
CA GLY A 142 12.89 -6.38 18.59
C GLY A 142 12.62 -6.09 20.07
N ALA A 143 12.24 -4.86 20.41
CA ALA A 143 11.85 -4.52 21.79
C ALA A 143 10.62 -5.32 22.26
N LEU A 144 9.61 -5.48 21.41
CA LEU A 144 8.42 -6.28 21.72
C LEU A 144 8.74 -7.78 21.87
N ASP A 145 9.64 -8.31 21.03
CA ASP A 145 10.09 -9.70 21.09
C ASP A 145 10.85 -10.00 22.38
N VAL A 146 11.73 -9.10 22.83
CA VAL A 146 12.40 -9.20 24.14
C VAL A 146 11.38 -9.24 25.28
N LEU A 147 10.38 -8.35 25.28
CA LEU A 147 9.33 -8.33 26.30
C LEU A 147 8.48 -9.61 26.27
N ARG A 148 8.12 -10.09 25.08
CA ARG A 148 7.34 -11.33 24.91
C ARG A 148 8.11 -12.54 25.43
N ARG A 149 9.41 -12.64 25.13
CA ARG A 149 10.29 -13.69 25.67
C ARG A 149 10.41 -13.59 27.19
N ALA A 150 10.60 -12.39 27.73
CA ALA A 150 10.66 -12.17 29.18
C ALA A 150 9.35 -12.57 29.89
N GLN A 151 8.19 -12.35 29.26
CA GLN A 151 6.89 -12.76 29.80
C GLN A 151 6.74 -14.29 29.87
N ILE A 152 7.26 -15.03 28.88
CA ILE A 152 7.29 -16.50 28.89
C ILE A 152 8.16 -17.01 30.05
N CYS A 153 9.28 -16.34 30.32
CA CYS A 153 10.14 -16.65 31.47
C CYS A 153 9.47 -16.33 32.82
N ASN A 154 8.56 -15.36 32.88
CA ASN A 154 7.83 -15.00 34.11
C ASN A 154 6.69 -15.98 34.46
N SER A 155 6.21 -16.79 33.50
CA SER A 155 5.15 -17.80 33.73
C SER A 155 5.64 -19.13 34.34
N GLY A 156 6.82 -19.15 34.97
CA GLY A 156 7.28 -20.29 35.78
C GLY A 156 7.90 -21.45 35.01
N ILE A 157 8.14 -21.34 33.70
CA ILE A 157 8.86 -22.33 32.90
C ILE A 157 10.11 -21.66 32.32
N CYS A 158 11.18 -21.67 33.11
CA CYS A 158 12.54 -21.34 32.67
C CYS A 158 13.42 -22.59 32.79
N GLY A 159 13.66 -23.27 31.68
CA GLY A 159 14.69 -24.31 31.54
C GLY A 159 14.88 -24.59 30.04
N GLY A 160 16.08 -24.68 29.48
CA GLY A 160 17.44 -24.59 30.00
C GLY A 160 18.41 -24.44 28.82
N GLY A 161 19.69 -24.26 29.13
CA GLY A 161 20.78 -24.63 28.22
C GLY A 161 21.04 -26.13 28.24
#